data_AF-A0A7S3BF64-F1
#
_entry.id   AF-A0A7S3BF64-F1
#
_cell.length_a   1.000
_cell.length_b   1.000
_cell.length_c   1.000
_cell.angle_alpha   90.00
_cell.angle_beta   90.00
_cell.angle_gamma   90.00
#
_symmetry.space_group_name_H-M   'P 1'
#
loop_
_entity.id
_entity.type
_entity.pdbx_description
1 polymer ?
#
loop_
_entity_poly.entity_id
_entity_poly.type
_entity_poly.pdbx_seq_one_letter_code
_entity_poly.pdbx_strand_id
1 'polypeptide(L)'
;RRAVRAAPARPIQRWSQRRAAARCVEQGMRCPSDSFGGCGPERMLAKKLPTLFTQAAVRVVLEQEATYEIGTTPTAKALKAALEATPIADGDEWLLAHLSHSDSDTRLAAVRVLELRTAYAREGFDWEQLQREAIDEADKANQALMAAFMERQLGEGVAAAAADEGGSEAEGCDGSQAEGDAGKDGRPDGGKEG
;
A
#
# COMPACT_ATOMS: atom_id res chain seq x y z
N ARG A 1 -12.11 -65.00 -9.96
CA ARG A 1 -11.96 -63.64 -10.56
C ARG A 1 -12.75 -62.67 -9.70
N ARG A 2 -12.11 -61.91 -8.81
CA ARG A 2 -12.76 -60.94 -7.90
C ARG A 2 -12.84 -59.59 -8.61
N ALA A 3 -14.04 -59.03 -8.74
CA ALA A 3 -14.27 -57.72 -9.32
C ALA A 3 -13.87 -56.63 -8.31
N VAL A 4 -12.96 -55.74 -8.69
CA VAL A 4 -12.62 -54.52 -7.95
C VAL A 4 -13.68 -53.47 -8.30
N ARG A 5 -14.52 -53.10 -7.34
CA ARG A 5 -15.46 -51.97 -7.49
C ARG A 5 -14.71 -50.67 -7.25
N ALA A 6 -14.68 -49.80 -8.27
CA ALA A 6 -14.16 -48.45 -8.16
C ALA A 6 -14.99 -47.62 -7.16
N ALA A 7 -14.31 -46.93 -6.24
CA ALA A 7 -14.94 -46.03 -5.30
C ALA A 7 -15.35 -44.72 -6.01
N PRO A 8 -16.52 -44.13 -5.70
CA PRO A 8 -16.91 -42.85 -6.28
C PRO A 8 -16.03 -41.72 -5.74
N ALA A 9 -15.59 -40.86 -6.66
CA ALA A 9 -14.86 -39.64 -6.32
C ALA A 9 -15.68 -38.77 -5.35
N ARG A 10 -15.07 -38.40 -4.22
CA ARG A 10 -15.71 -37.51 -3.26
C ARG A 10 -15.76 -36.10 -3.84
N PRO A 11 -16.93 -35.42 -3.81
CA PRO A 11 -17.02 -34.05 -4.27
C PRO A 11 -16.15 -33.17 -3.35
N ILE A 12 -15.23 -32.42 -3.96
CA ILE A 12 -14.34 -31.48 -3.30
C ILE A 12 -15.18 -30.49 -2.48
N GLN A 13 -14.90 -30.41 -1.18
CA GLN A 13 -15.58 -29.58 -0.19
C GLN A 13 -15.50 -28.09 -0.52
N ARG A 14 -16.38 -27.62 -1.40
CA ARG A 14 -16.56 -26.19 -1.74
C ARG A 14 -17.50 -25.46 -0.76
N TRP A 15 -17.86 -26.09 0.35
CA TRP A 15 -19.01 -25.75 1.22
C TRP A 15 -18.63 -25.25 2.63
N SER A 16 -17.34 -25.00 2.93
CA SER A 16 -16.92 -24.59 4.29
C SER A 16 -16.83 -23.07 4.49
N GLN A 17 -16.44 -22.29 3.48
CA GLN A 17 -16.16 -20.86 3.65
C GLN A 17 -17.43 -20.01 3.81
N ARG A 18 -18.49 -20.31 3.05
CA ARG A 18 -19.79 -19.58 3.18
C ARG A 18 -20.48 -19.84 4.51
N ARG A 19 -20.29 -21.03 5.11
CA ARG A 19 -20.88 -21.37 6.43
C ARG A 19 -20.10 -20.76 7.60
N ALA A 20 -18.79 -20.61 7.49
CA ALA A 20 -18.00 -19.91 8.50
C ALA A 20 -18.34 -18.41 8.52
N ALA A 21 -18.36 -17.77 7.34
CA ALA A 21 -18.78 -16.37 7.22
C ALA A 21 -20.22 -16.16 7.73
N ALA A 22 -21.16 -17.04 7.39
CA ALA A 22 -22.54 -16.97 7.85
C ALA A 22 -22.68 -17.09 9.38
N ARG A 23 -21.92 -17.98 10.04
CA ARG A 23 -21.90 -18.08 11.51
C ARG A 23 -21.30 -16.85 12.18
N CYS A 24 -20.29 -16.24 11.58
CA CYS A 24 -19.66 -15.03 12.10
C CYS A 24 -20.57 -13.79 11.97
N VAL A 25 -21.40 -13.71 10.93
CA VAL A 25 -22.44 -12.67 10.80
C VAL A 25 -23.50 -12.81 11.90
N GLU A 26 -23.93 -14.03 12.19
CA GLU A 26 -24.99 -14.33 13.17
C GLU A 26 -24.60 -14.02 14.63
N GLN A 27 -23.30 -14.03 14.94
CA GLN A 27 -22.75 -13.70 16.26
C GLN A 27 -22.24 -12.25 16.36
N GLY A 28 -22.40 -11.46 15.29
CA GLY A 28 -21.70 -10.19 15.09
C GLY A 28 -20.22 -10.45 14.85
N MET A 29 -19.68 -10.04 13.69
CA MET A 29 -18.25 -10.16 13.36
C MET A 29 -17.38 -9.21 14.20
N ARG A 30 -17.47 -9.30 15.52
CA ARG A 30 -16.71 -8.45 16.42
C ARG A 30 -15.35 -9.09 16.62
N CYS A 31 -14.30 -8.35 16.31
CA CYS A 31 -12.96 -8.77 16.69
C CYS A 31 -12.90 -8.98 18.21
N PRO A 32 -12.25 -10.06 18.71
CA PRO A 32 -12.01 -10.21 20.14
C PRO A 32 -11.37 -8.95 20.73
N SER A 33 -11.83 -8.56 21.92
CA SER A 33 -11.49 -7.27 22.54
C SER A 33 -10.01 -7.06 22.87
N ASP A 34 -9.20 -8.12 22.82
CA ASP A 34 -7.78 -8.11 23.18
C ASP A 34 -6.84 -8.03 21.96
N SER A 35 -7.34 -8.24 20.74
CA SER A 35 -6.50 -8.41 19.53
C SER A 35 -5.77 -7.14 19.06
N PHE A 36 -6.09 -5.99 19.64
CA PHE A 36 -5.66 -4.67 19.17
C PHE A 36 -5.27 -3.73 20.33
N GLY A 37 -4.68 -4.29 21.40
CA GLY A 37 -4.21 -3.51 22.55
C GLY A 37 -5.34 -2.80 23.31
N GLY A 38 -6.49 -3.47 23.43
CA GLY A 38 -7.68 -2.95 24.10
C GLY A 38 -8.49 -1.90 23.30
N CYS A 39 -8.08 -1.56 22.08
CA CYS A 39 -8.86 -0.74 21.15
C CYS A 39 -9.52 -1.61 20.08
N GLY A 40 -10.71 -1.25 19.57
CA GLY A 40 -11.24 -1.90 18.36
C GLY A 40 -10.44 -1.49 17.12
N PRO A 41 -10.41 -2.33 16.05
CA PRO A 41 -9.76 -1.97 14.79
C PRO A 41 -10.31 -0.67 14.19
N GLU A 42 -11.61 -0.41 14.37
CA GLU A 42 -12.28 0.82 13.93
C GLU A 42 -11.70 2.04 14.65
N ARG A 43 -11.41 1.90 15.95
CA ARG A 43 -10.80 2.98 16.74
C ARG A 43 -9.35 3.24 16.33
N MET A 44 -8.62 2.22 15.90
CA MET A 44 -7.26 2.40 15.39
C MET A 44 -7.27 3.19 14.08
N LEU A 45 -8.19 2.85 13.16
CA LEU A 45 -8.34 3.60 11.91
C LEU A 45 -8.82 5.04 12.17
N ALA A 46 -9.79 5.22 13.08
CA ALA A 46 -10.29 6.54 13.47
C ALA A 46 -9.19 7.47 14.02
N LYS A 47 -8.12 6.93 14.62
CA LYS A 47 -6.96 7.74 15.05
C LYS A 47 -6.06 8.19 13.88
N LYS A 48 -6.05 7.45 12.77
CA LYS A 48 -5.24 7.78 11.58
C LYS A 48 -5.93 8.77 10.64
N LEU A 49 -7.26 8.73 10.57
CA LEU A 49 -8.06 9.60 9.69
C LEU A 49 -7.83 11.11 9.89
N PRO A 50 -7.71 11.66 11.12
CA PRO A 50 -7.45 13.08 11.33
C PRO A 50 -6.16 13.58 10.67
N THR A 51 -5.12 12.74 10.60
CA THR A 51 -3.88 13.10 9.89
C THR A 51 -4.11 13.21 8.38
N LEU A 52 -4.88 12.28 7.80
CA LEU A 52 -5.27 12.34 6.39
C LEU A 52 -6.14 13.57 6.09
N PHE A 53 -7.10 13.89 6.97
CA PHE A 53 -7.92 15.10 6.82
C PHE A 53 -7.10 16.38 6.93
N THR A 54 -6.05 16.39 7.76
CA THR A 54 -5.11 17.52 7.84
C THR A 54 -4.36 17.69 6.53
N GLN A 55 -3.86 16.60 5.94
CA GLN A 55 -3.21 16.64 4.62
C GLN A 55 -4.17 17.12 3.52
N ALA A 56 -5.41 16.62 3.49
CA ALA A 56 -6.43 17.04 2.54
C ALA A 56 -6.79 18.53 2.70
N ALA A 57 -7.03 18.98 3.93
CA ALA A 57 -7.37 20.37 4.24
C ALA A 57 -6.26 21.34 3.79
N VAL A 58 -4.98 20.99 4.02
CA VAL A 58 -3.85 21.81 3.56
C VAL A 58 -3.86 21.98 2.04
N ARG A 59 -4.16 20.93 1.27
CA ARG A 59 -4.26 21.02 -0.19
C ARG A 59 -5.41 21.92 -0.63
N VAL A 60 -6.56 21.81 0.02
CA VAL A 60 -7.72 22.68 -0.26
C VAL A 60 -7.39 24.14 0.04
N VAL A 61 -6.76 24.45 1.18
CA VAL A 61 -6.35 25.83 1.51
C VAL A 61 -5.36 26.36 0.47
N LEU A 62 -4.38 25.55 0.05
CA LEU A 62 -3.42 25.96 -0.98
C LEU A 62 -4.08 26.31 -2.30
N GLU A 63 -5.10 25.54 -2.71
CA GLU A 63 -5.86 25.80 -3.94
C GLU A 63 -6.74 27.05 -3.82
N GLN A 64 -7.45 27.20 -2.71
CA GLN A 64 -8.29 28.37 -2.43
C GLN A 64 -7.47 29.68 -2.48
N GLU A 65 -6.27 29.65 -1.89
CA GLU A 65 -5.37 30.79 -1.83
C GLU A 65 -4.48 30.95 -3.07
N ALA A 66 -4.46 29.96 -3.97
CA ALA A 66 -3.83 30.07 -5.28
C ALA A 66 -4.71 30.79 -6.31
N THR A 67 -6.00 31.01 -6.00
CA THR A 67 -6.97 31.51 -6.98
C THR A 67 -7.22 33.02 -6.84
N TYR A 68 -7.22 33.70 -8.00
CA TYR A 68 -7.59 35.10 -8.31
C TYR A 68 -6.51 36.19 -8.20
N GLU A 69 -5.82 36.39 -9.34
CA GLU A 69 -5.39 37.68 -9.96
C GLU A 69 -4.51 38.68 -9.19
N ILE A 70 -4.32 38.54 -7.87
CA ILE A 70 -3.63 39.53 -7.02
C ILE A 70 -2.30 38.97 -6.42
N GLY A 71 -1.92 37.76 -6.83
CA GLY A 71 -0.69 37.10 -6.39
C GLY A 71 -0.87 36.25 -5.13
N THR A 72 0.10 35.37 -4.84
CA THR A 72 0.04 34.42 -3.74
C THR A 72 -0.09 35.14 -2.40
N THR A 73 -1.15 34.82 -1.65
CA THR A 73 -1.38 35.38 -0.32
C THR A 73 -0.23 35.01 0.63
N PRO A 74 0.07 35.86 1.63
CA PRO A 74 1.12 35.56 2.61
C PRO A 74 0.84 34.23 3.35
N THR A 75 -0.42 33.93 3.63
CA THR A 75 -0.90 32.66 4.20
C THR A 75 -0.50 31.45 3.35
N ALA A 76 -0.69 31.52 2.03
CA ALA A 76 -0.29 30.44 1.13
C ALA A 76 1.24 30.29 1.03
N LYS A 77 2.00 31.39 1.09
CA LYS A 77 3.47 31.32 1.12
C LYS A 77 3.97 30.66 2.40
N ALA A 78 3.43 31.07 3.54
CA ALA A 78 3.74 30.47 4.84
C ALA A 78 3.39 28.98 4.85
N LEU A 79 2.23 28.59 4.31
CA LEU A 79 1.80 27.20 4.24
C LEU A 79 2.68 26.35 3.30
N LYS A 80 3.14 26.90 2.18
CA LYS A 80 4.09 26.22 1.29
C LYS A 80 5.45 26.03 1.97
N ALA A 81 5.99 27.07 2.59
CA ALA A 81 7.26 27.00 3.32
C ALA A 81 7.19 26.00 4.49
N ALA A 82 6.06 25.95 5.20
CA ALA A 82 5.78 24.99 6.25
C ALA A 82 5.84 23.52 5.77
N LEU A 83 5.28 23.23 4.59
CA LEU A 83 5.32 21.90 3.98
C LEU A 83 6.71 21.52 3.47
N GLU A 84 7.47 22.49 2.97
CA GLU A 84 8.86 22.27 2.53
C GLU A 84 9.79 21.99 3.72
N ALA A 85 9.56 22.64 4.86
CA ALA A 85 10.36 22.46 6.07
C ALA A 85 10.09 21.11 6.76
N THR A 86 8.81 20.75 6.94
CA THR A 86 8.42 19.55 7.69
C THR A 86 7.26 18.83 7.02
N PRO A 87 7.45 17.60 6.51
CA PRO A 87 6.35 16.82 5.96
C PRO A 87 5.35 16.42 7.06
N ILE A 88 4.07 16.31 6.69
CA ILE A 88 2.99 15.98 7.64
C ILE A 88 3.01 14.48 7.94
N ALA A 89 3.74 14.08 8.99
CA ALA A 89 3.72 12.72 9.53
C ALA A 89 2.60 12.52 10.57
N ASP A 90 2.50 13.43 11.53
CA ASP A 90 1.41 13.53 12.50
C ASP A 90 0.71 14.89 12.32
N GLY A 91 -0.58 14.86 11.99
CA GLY A 91 -1.34 16.08 11.71
C GLY A 91 -1.53 16.98 12.94
N ASP A 92 -1.69 16.41 14.13
CA ASP A 92 -1.94 17.19 15.35
C ASP A 92 -0.65 17.82 15.87
N GLU A 93 0.47 17.09 15.84
CA GLU A 93 1.78 17.64 16.19
C GLU A 93 2.18 18.76 15.22
N TRP A 94 1.99 18.53 13.91
CA TRP A 94 2.28 19.52 12.89
C TRP A 94 1.45 20.79 13.12
N LEU A 95 0.14 20.67 13.36
CA LEU A 95 -0.72 21.84 13.61
C LEU A 95 -0.34 22.58 14.90
N LEU A 96 -0.01 21.85 15.97
CA LEU A 96 0.41 22.47 17.23
C LEU A 96 1.68 23.32 17.05
N ALA A 97 2.65 22.82 16.29
CA ALA A 97 3.87 23.56 15.96
C ALA A 97 3.57 24.86 15.20
N HIS A 98 2.67 24.82 14.22
CA HIS A 98 2.32 25.99 13.41
C HIS A 98 1.43 27.01 14.15
N LEU A 99 0.57 26.55 15.07
CA LEU A 99 -0.20 27.42 15.96
C LEU A 99 0.69 28.13 16.99
N SER A 100 1.79 27.49 17.38
CA SER A 100 2.76 28.04 18.34
C SER A 100 3.86 28.88 17.66
N HIS A 101 3.78 29.07 16.34
CA HIS A 101 4.79 29.78 15.57
C HIS A 101 4.77 31.29 15.86
N SER A 102 5.93 31.96 15.78
CA SER A 102 6.05 33.40 16.06
C SER A 102 5.39 34.27 15.00
N ASP A 103 5.40 33.81 13.75
CA ASP A 103 4.77 34.47 12.61
C ASP A 103 3.24 34.41 12.64
N SER A 104 2.58 35.53 12.37
CA SER A 104 1.12 35.64 12.40
C SER A 104 0.45 34.94 11.22
N ASP A 105 1.07 34.99 10.04
CA ASP A 105 0.49 34.39 8.84
C ASP A 105 0.51 32.86 8.92
N THR A 106 1.57 32.30 9.48
CA THR A 106 1.70 30.87 9.80
C THR A 106 0.61 30.41 10.78
N ARG A 107 0.36 31.17 11.85
CA ARG A 107 -0.73 30.84 12.80
C ARG A 107 -2.11 30.92 12.15
N LEU A 108 -2.35 31.95 11.34
CA LEU A 108 -3.61 32.11 10.63
C LEU A 108 -3.86 30.97 9.63
N ALA A 109 -2.81 30.53 8.92
CA ALA A 109 -2.86 29.36 8.05
C ALA A 109 -3.27 28.10 8.84
N ALA A 110 -2.67 27.88 10.02
CA ALA A 110 -2.99 26.73 10.85
C ALA A 110 -4.44 26.73 11.37
N VAL A 111 -4.97 27.90 11.75
CA VAL A 111 -6.38 28.05 12.15
C VAL A 111 -7.33 27.69 10.99
N ARG A 112 -7.04 28.15 9.77
CA ARG A 112 -7.84 27.78 8.60
C ARG A 112 -7.82 26.28 8.32
N VAL A 113 -6.67 25.64 8.48
CA VAL A 113 -6.55 24.17 8.32
C VAL A 113 -7.37 23.44 9.40
N LEU A 114 -7.42 23.93 10.64
CA LEU A 114 -8.25 23.36 11.71
C LEU A 114 -9.75 23.41 11.39
N GLU A 115 -10.22 24.52 10.84
CA GLU A 115 -11.61 24.70 10.43
C GLU A 115 -11.93 23.76 9.27
N LEU A 116 -11.08 23.76 8.23
CA LEU A 116 -11.31 22.95 7.03
C LEU A 116 -11.24 21.46 7.30
N ARG A 117 -10.33 20.96 8.14
CA ARG A 117 -10.27 19.50 8.42
C ARG A 117 -11.54 18.99 9.09
N THR A 118 -12.18 19.83 9.90
CA THR A 118 -13.44 19.50 10.57
C THR A 118 -14.61 19.56 9.58
N ALA A 119 -14.67 20.60 8.75
CA ALA A 119 -15.68 20.73 7.70
C ALA A 119 -15.56 19.59 6.67
N TYR A 120 -14.34 19.27 6.25
CA TYR A 120 -14.05 18.20 5.30
C TYR A 120 -14.50 16.85 5.86
N ALA A 121 -14.17 16.50 7.10
CA ALA A 121 -14.58 15.23 7.70
C ALA A 121 -16.12 15.07 7.82
N ARG A 122 -16.86 16.18 7.96
CA ARG A 122 -18.32 16.16 8.15
C ARG A 122 -19.10 16.22 6.84
N GLU A 123 -18.65 17.04 5.91
CA GLU A 123 -19.42 17.42 4.72
C GLU A 123 -18.70 17.10 3.42
N GLY A 124 -17.36 17.16 3.39
CA GLY A 124 -16.57 16.96 2.19
C GLY A 124 -16.15 15.51 1.94
N PHE A 125 -16.09 14.68 2.98
CA PHE A 125 -15.60 13.31 2.90
C PHE A 125 -16.75 12.32 2.65
N ASP A 126 -16.65 11.59 1.55
CA ASP A 126 -17.63 10.58 1.17
C ASP A 126 -17.37 9.25 1.91
N TRP A 127 -18.05 9.10 3.05
CA TRP A 127 -17.97 7.90 3.87
C TRP A 127 -18.55 6.66 3.20
N GLU A 128 -19.57 6.82 2.34
CA GLU A 128 -20.19 5.70 1.64
C GLU A 128 -19.27 5.17 0.54
N GLN A 129 -18.62 6.08 -0.19
CA GLN A 129 -17.62 5.73 -1.19
C GLN A 129 -16.40 5.07 -0.52
N LEU A 130 -15.91 5.60 0.62
CA LEU A 130 -14.83 4.95 1.38
C LEU A 130 -15.19 3.50 1.75
N GLN A 131 -16.40 3.29 2.27
CA GLN A 131 -16.85 1.96 2.66
C GLN A 131 -16.89 1.01 1.45
N ARG A 132 -17.45 1.48 0.32
CA ARG A 132 -17.55 0.70 -0.91
C ARG A 132 -16.17 0.33 -1.44
N GLU A 133 -15.28 1.30 -1.57
CA GLU A 133 -13.92 1.09 -2.08
C GLU A 133 -13.11 0.17 -1.17
N ALA A 134 -13.21 0.32 0.15
CA ALA A 134 -12.49 -0.53 1.09
C ALA A 134 -12.91 -2.01 0.98
N ILE A 135 -14.20 -2.28 0.75
CA ILE A 135 -14.71 -3.65 0.54
C ILE A 135 -14.28 -4.17 -0.83
N ASP A 136 -14.46 -3.38 -1.89
CA ASP A 136 -14.10 -3.76 -3.26
C ASP A 136 -12.60 -4.04 -3.39
N GLU A 137 -11.75 -3.24 -2.75
CA GLU A 137 -10.30 -3.42 -2.80
C GLU A 137 -9.87 -4.67 -2.02
N ALA A 138 -10.53 -4.98 -0.91
CA ALA A 138 -10.29 -6.24 -0.20
C ALA A 138 -10.67 -7.46 -1.06
N ASP A 139 -11.79 -7.39 -1.78
CA ASP A 139 -12.21 -8.46 -2.69
C ASP A 139 -11.27 -8.62 -3.89
N LYS A 140 -10.83 -7.52 -4.50
CA LYS A 140 -9.82 -7.53 -5.57
C LYS A 140 -8.49 -8.10 -5.09
N ALA A 141 -8.02 -7.67 -3.91
CA ALA A 141 -6.80 -8.18 -3.32
C ALA A 141 -6.87 -9.70 -3.08
N ASN A 142 -8.00 -10.19 -2.55
CA ASN A 142 -8.22 -11.62 -2.37
C ASN A 142 -8.20 -12.39 -3.69
N GLN A 143 -8.83 -11.87 -4.75
CA GLN A 143 -8.82 -12.48 -6.07
C GLN A 143 -7.40 -12.51 -6.67
N ALA A 144 -6.66 -11.40 -6.57
CA ALA A 144 -5.28 -11.31 -7.04
C ALA A 144 -4.36 -12.28 -6.31
N LEU A 145 -4.49 -12.41 -4.98
CA LEU A 145 -3.73 -13.36 -4.18
C LEU A 145 -4.04 -14.82 -4.56
N MET A 146 -5.31 -15.15 -4.81
CA MET A 146 -5.68 -16.49 -5.26
C MET A 146 -5.12 -16.81 -6.65
N ALA A 147 -5.12 -15.84 -7.56
CA ALA A 147 -4.52 -16.00 -8.88
C ALA A 147 -2.99 -16.19 -8.78
N ALA A 148 -2.30 -15.33 -8.04
CA ALA A 148 -0.86 -15.42 -7.81
C ALA A 148 -0.46 -16.74 -7.12
N PHE A 149 -1.28 -17.20 -6.16
CA PHE A 149 -1.07 -18.49 -5.51
C PHE A 149 -1.18 -19.66 -6.51
N MET A 150 -2.21 -19.67 -7.37
CA MET A 150 -2.36 -20.72 -8.39
C MET A 150 -1.23 -20.70 -9.41
N GLU A 151 -0.82 -19.52 -9.87
CA GLU A 151 0.32 -19.35 -10.77
C GLU A 151 1.60 -19.90 -10.16
N ARG A 152 1.86 -19.59 -8.88
CA ARG A 152 3.02 -20.10 -8.15
C ARG A 152 2.99 -21.63 -8.01
N GLN A 153 1.84 -22.21 -7.68
CA GLN A 153 1.69 -23.67 -7.54
C GLN A 153 1.86 -24.39 -8.89
N LEU A 154 1.37 -23.81 -9.98
CA LEU A 154 1.56 -24.37 -11.33
C LEU A 154 3.01 -24.19 -11.80
N GLY A 155 3.66 -23.06 -11.50
CA GLY A 155 5.07 -22.82 -11.79
C GLY A 155 6.01 -23.75 -11.02
N GLU A 156 5.74 -23.98 -9.73
CA GLU A 156 6.46 -24.97 -8.90
C GLU A 156 6.19 -26.41 -9.38
N GLY A 157 4.99 -26.71 -9.87
CA GLY A 157 4.65 -28.02 -10.46
C GLY A 157 5.39 -28.33 -11.76
N VAL A 158 5.62 -27.32 -12.61
CA VAL A 158 6.43 -27.46 -13.85
C VAL A 158 7.92 -27.57 -13.51
N ALA A 159 8.41 -26.84 -12.51
CA ALA A 159 9.79 -26.99 -12.04
C ALA A 159 10.07 -28.36 -11.40
N ALA A 160 9.09 -28.93 -10.67
CA ALA A 160 9.17 -30.28 -10.13
C ALA A 160 9.09 -31.36 -11.22
N ALA A 161 8.28 -31.17 -12.26
CA ALA A 161 8.22 -32.07 -13.42
C ALA A 161 9.51 -32.06 -14.26
N ALA A 162 10.18 -30.90 -14.37
CA ALA A 162 11.47 -30.79 -15.05
C ALA A 162 12.64 -31.42 -14.26
N ALA A 163 12.47 -31.69 -12.96
CA ALA A 163 13.48 -32.34 -12.12
C ALA A 163 13.36 -33.89 -12.08
N ASP A 164 12.28 -34.48 -12.62
CA ASP A 164 12.04 -35.94 -12.66
C ASP A 164 12.57 -36.60 -13.96
N GLU A 165 12.97 -35.82 -14.97
CA GLU A 165 13.56 -36.32 -16.23
C GLU A 165 15.10 -36.29 -16.27
N GLY A 166 15.76 -36.52 -15.12
CA GLY A 166 17.22 -36.37 -15.00
C GLY A 166 17.94 -37.56 -14.38
N GLY A 167 17.89 -38.75 -15.01
CA GLY A 167 18.68 -39.91 -14.59
C GLY A 167 19.08 -40.87 -15.71
N SER A 168 20.39 -41.08 -15.85
CA SER A 168 21.13 -42.14 -16.61
C SER A 168 21.61 -41.75 -18.03
N GLU A 169 22.83 -41.21 -18.18
CA GLU A 169 24.11 -41.87 -18.58
C GLU A 169 24.45 -41.54 -20.06
N ALA A 170 25.46 -40.73 -20.37
CA ALA A 170 26.92 -40.97 -20.41
C ALA A 170 27.44 -41.34 -21.82
N GLU A 171 28.66 -40.87 -22.13
CA GLU A 171 29.47 -41.01 -23.37
C GLU A 171 29.10 -40.04 -24.52
N GLY A 172 29.99 -39.29 -25.20
CA GLY A 172 31.45 -39.20 -25.30
C GLY A 172 31.81 -38.54 -26.66
N CYS A 173 33.08 -38.14 -26.86
CA CYS A 173 33.71 -37.45 -28.03
C CYS A 173 33.53 -35.92 -28.12
N ASP A 174 34.55 -35.10 -27.83
CA ASP A 174 35.82 -34.85 -28.56
C ASP A 174 35.65 -33.84 -29.70
N GLY A 175 36.47 -32.79 -29.70
CA GLY A 175 36.42 -31.73 -30.71
C GLY A 175 37.01 -30.39 -30.25
N SER A 176 38.28 -30.20 -30.59
CA SER A 176 39.17 -29.07 -30.28
C SER A 176 38.83 -27.72 -30.96
N GLN A 177 39.59 -26.68 -30.53
CA GLN A 177 39.98 -25.39 -31.16
C GLN A 177 39.40 -24.14 -30.46
N ALA A 178 40.20 -23.31 -29.77
CA ALA A 178 41.20 -22.33 -30.26
C ALA A 178 40.49 -21.17 -31.02
N GLU A 179 40.68 -19.86 -30.78
CA GLU A 179 41.77 -19.04 -30.25
C GLU A 179 41.22 -17.66 -29.78
N GLY A 180 42.08 -16.92 -29.04
CA GLY A 180 42.22 -15.46 -29.14
C GLY A 180 41.25 -14.60 -28.31
N ASP A 181 41.60 -13.41 -27.83
CA ASP A 181 42.84 -12.64 -27.85
C ASP A 181 42.64 -11.43 -26.91
N ALA A 182 43.75 -10.81 -26.52
CA ALA A 182 43.98 -9.61 -25.72
C ALA A 182 42.98 -8.45 -25.91
N GLY A 183 42.85 -7.44 -25.04
CA GLY A 183 43.69 -6.88 -23.96
C GLY A 183 42.81 -5.85 -23.21
N LYS A 184 42.99 -5.62 -21.90
CA LYS A 184 43.94 -4.68 -21.27
C LYS A 184 43.78 -3.20 -21.67
N ASP A 185 43.91 -2.39 -20.60
CA ASP A 185 44.17 -0.95 -20.55
C ASP A 185 42.93 -0.04 -20.62
N GLY A 186 42.75 0.98 -19.78
CA GLY A 186 43.62 1.62 -18.80
C GLY A 186 42.81 2.67 -18.02
N ARG A 187 43.35 3.04 -16.86
CA ARG A 187 42.80 3.95 -15.84
C ARG A 187 43.19 5.43 -16.17
N PRO A 188 43.09 6.40 -15.25
CA PRO A 188 42.32 7.66 -15.34
C PRO A 188 43.16 8.94 -15.60
N ASP A 189 42.51 10.08 -15.84
CA ASP A 189 43.01 11.45 -15.55
C ASP A 189 41.81 12.43 -15.68
N GLY A 190 41.57 13.48 -14.90
CA GLY A 190 42.47 14.36 -14.16
C GLY A 190 42.61 15.71 -14.91
N GLY A 191 42.24 16.83 -14.27
CA GLY A 191 42.45 18.21 -14.79
C GLY A 191 41.15 19.03 -14.87
N LYS A 192 40.76 19.90 -13.93
CA LYS A 192 41.31 21.21 -13.48
C LYS A 192 41.34 22.32 -14.56
N GLU A 193 40.76 23.45 -14.14
CA GLU A 193 40.99 24.86 -14.54
C GLU A 193 39.96 25.57 -15.43
N GLY A 194 39.61 26.78 -14.96
CA GLY A 194 38.61 27.73 -15.44
C GLY A 194 38.11 28.57 -14.28
#